data_AF-X1C3B0-F1
#
_entry.id   AF-X1C3B0-F1
#
_cell.length_a   1.000
_cell.length_b   1.000
_cell.length_c   1.000
_cell.angle_alpha   90.00
_cell.angle_beta   90.00
_cell.angle_gamma   90.00
#
_symmetry.space_group_name_H-M   'P 1'
#
loop_
_entity.id
_entity.type
_entity.pdbx_description
1 polymer ?
#
loop_
_entity_poly.entity_id
_entity_poly.type
_entity_poly.pdbx_seq_one_letter_code
_entity_poly.pdbx_strand_id
1 'polypeptide(L)'
;MVILPGLLFDNPQGITGLLLADPVLLNPIVAIPIPVLTGVEVESKTSLNIYWDENGADSYKIYQDGGNPTEVIHSFYTLENL
;
A
#
# COMPACT_ATOMS: atom_id res chain seq x y z
N MET A 1 -33.20 -4.02 -32.40
CA MET A 1 -32.01 -4.84 -32.09
C MET A 1 -30.93 -3.88 -31.62
N VAL A 2 -30.78 -3.72 -30.31
CA VAL A 2 -29.76 -2.85 -29.70
C VAL A 2 -28.58 -3.74 -29.39
N ILE A 3 -27.47 -3.57 -30.12
CA ILE A 3 -26.21 -4.25 -29.82
C ILE A 3 -25.39 -3.28 -28.97
N LEU A 4 -25.17 -3.65 -27.71
CA LEU A 4 -24.01 -3.26 -26.93
C LEU A 4 -23.29 -4.58 -26.60
N PRO A 5 -22.07 -4.76 -27.12
CA PRO A 5 -20.93 -4.79 -26.21
C PRO A 5 -19.73 -4.06 -26.83
N GLY A 6 -19.45 -2.86 -26.33
CA GLY A 6 -18.19 -2.18 -26.58
C GLY A 6 -17.16 -2.72 -25.60
N LEU A 7 -16.18 -3.47 -26.11
CA LEU A 7 -14.75 -3.36 -25.76
C LEU A 7 -13.98 -4.09 -26.87
N LEU A 8 -13.30 -3.34 -27.74
CA LEU A 8 -12.26 -3.86 -28.62
C LEU A 8 -11.05 -2.93 -28.47
N PHE A 9 -9.94 -3.48 -27.97
CA PHE A 9 -8.64 -2.83 -28.03
C PHE A 9 -7.78 -3.66 -28.98
N ASP A 10 -7.51 -3.12 -30.16
CA ASP A 10 -6.40 -3.57 -30.98
C ASP A 10 -5.31 -2.51 -30.89
N ASN A 11 -4.10 -2.91 -30.48
CA ASN A 11 -2.95 -2.04 -30.58
C ASN A 11 -1.68 -2.89 -30.75
N PRO A 12 -1.04 -2.76 -31.91
CA PRO A 12 0.42 -2.79 -31.92
C PRO A 12 1.03 -1.39 -32.17
N GLN A 13 0.34 -0.47 -32.84
CA GLN A 13 0.84 0.88 -33.17
C GLN A 13 -0.26 1.96 -33.45
N GLY A 14 -1.53 1.82 -33.02
CA GLY A 14 -2.59 2.79 -33.39
C GLY A 14 -3.91 2.65 -32.64
N ILE A 15 -4.41 3.76 -32.12
CA ILE A 15 -5.59 3.88 -31.25
C ILE A 15 -6.87 3.80 -32.09
N THR A 16 -7.70 2.77 -31.90
CA THR A 16 -9.13 2.84 -32.24
C THR A 16 -9.95 1.91 -31.35
N GLY A 17 -10.64 2.48 -30.36
CA GLY A 17 -11.67 1.84 -29.54
C GLY A 17 -12.54 2.92 -28.88
N LEU A 18 -13.86 2.86 -29.12
CA LEU A 18 -14.84 3.91 -28.81
C LEU A 18 -15.14 3.95 -27.29
N LEU A 19 -14.91 5.10 -26.65
CA LEU A 19 -15.24 5.38 -25.25
C LEU A 19 -16.75 5.65 -25.11
N LEU A 20 -17.48 4.77 -24.43
CA LEU A 20 -18.87 5.02 -24.05
C LEU A 20 -19.03 4.91 -22.53
N ALA A 21 -19.36 6.06 -21.92
CA ALA A 21 -20.00 6.29 -20.63
C ALA A 21 -19.36 5.66 -19.37
N ASP A 22 -18.40 6.37 -18.80
CA ASP A 22 -18.51 7.02 -17.47
C ASP A 22 -17.17 7.69 -17.17
N PRO A 23 -17.11 8.94 -16.69
CA PRO A 23 -15.88 9.49 -16.13
C PRO A 23 -15.64 8.82 -14.77
N VAL A 24 -15.32 7.52 -14.78
CA VAL A 24 -14.63 6.90 -13.66
C VAL A 24 -13.32 7.66 -13.58
N LEU A 25 -13.16 8.48 -12.54
CA LEU A 25 -11.86 9.01 -12.16
C LEU A 25 -10.88 7.82 -12.19
N LEU A 26 -10.03 7.76 -13.21
CA LEU A 26 -8.86 6.91 -13.18
C LEU A 26 -7.95 7.53 -12.13
N ASN A 27 -8.22 7.23 -10.86
CA ASN A 27 -7.25 7.51 -9.82
C ASN A 27 -6.00 6.72 -10.20
N PRO A 28 -4.85 7.38 -10.43
CA PRO A 28 -3.64 6.65 -10.68
C PRO A 28 -3.41 5.73 -9.48
N ILE A 29 -3.28 4.43 -9.72
CA ILE A 29 -2.89 3.49 -8.67
C ILE A 29 -1.44 3.85 -8.31
N VAL A 30 -1.27 4.61 -7.23
CA VAL A 30 0.06 4.90 -6.67
C VAL A 30 0.48 3.67 -5.88
N ALA A 31 1.54 3.00 -6.34
CA ALA A 31 2.16 1.93 -5.57
C ALA A 31 2.92 2.54 -4.40
N ILE A 32 2.55 2.14 -3.18
CA ILE A 32 3.28 2.51 -1.96
C ILE A 32 4.44 1.52 -1.80
N PRO A 33 5.71 1.97 -1.75
CA PRO A 33 6.85 1.08 -1.50
C PRO A 33 6.71 0.31 -0.19
N ILE A 34 7.34 -0.84 -0.04
CA ILE A 34 7.35 -1.58 1.24
C ILE A 34 8.31 -0.85 2.21
N PRO A 35 7.90 -0.58 3.47
CA PRO A 35 8.79 0.03 4.44
C PRO A 35 9.92 -0.94 4.81
N VAL A 36 11.12 -0.39 4.99
CA VAL A 36 12.36 -1.09 5.31
C VAL A 36 12.77 -0.73 6.73
N LEU A 37 13.08 -1.75 7.54
CA LEU A 37 13.63 -1.53 8.87
C LEU A 37 14.98 -0.79 8.78
N THR A 38 15.06 0.33 9.47
CA THR A 38 16.25 1.20 9.47
C THR A 38 17.03 1.11 10.78
N GLY A 39 16.38 0.69 11.88
CA GLY A 39 17.04 0.58 13.17
C GLY A 39 16.24 -0.16 14.22
N VAL A 40 16.97 -0.60 15.24
CA VAL A 40 16.43 -1.17 16.48
C VAL A 40 17.23 -0.60 17.64
N GLU A 41 16.54 -0.06 18.64
CA GLU A 41 17.14 0.49 19.85
C GLU A 41 16.58 -0.22 21.08
N VAL A 42 17.45 -0.63 22.00
CA VAL A 42 17.02 -1.18 23.29
C VAL A 42 16.66 -0.02 24.21
N GLU A 43 15.39 0.10 24.55
CA GLU A 43 14.91 1.15 25.46
C GLU A 43 15.04 0.70 26.92
N SER A 44 14.75 -0.58 27.21
CA SER A 44 14.88 -1.15 28.55
C SER A 44 15.17 -2.65 28.51
N LYS A 45 15.23 -3.30 29.67
CA LYS A 45 15.40 -4.77 29.74
C LYS A 45 14.26 -5.55 29.11
N THR A 46 13.08 -4.94 28.96
CA THR A 46 11.84 -5.58 28.49
C THR A 46 11.18 -4.78 27.37
N SER A 47 11.87 -3.79 26.79
CA SER A 47 11.35 -3.00 25.67
C SER A 47 12.41 -2.64 24.64
N LEU A 48 12.00 -2.59 23.39
CA LEU A 48 12.79 -2.10 22.26
C LEU A 48 11.96 -1.19 21.37
N ASN A 49 12.62 -0.23 20.74
CA ASN A 49 12.06 0.58 19.67
C ASN A 49 12.53 0.04 18.32
N ILE A 50 11.59 -0.16 17.40
CA ILE A 50 11.87 -0.46 15.99
C ILE A 50 11.55 0.77 15.14
N TYR A 51 12.38 1.01 14.13
CA TYR A 51 12.28 2.14 13.21
C TYR A 51 12.29 1.66 11.76
N TRP A 52 11.55 2.34 10.89
CA TRP A 52 11.53 2.11 9.45
C TRP A 52 11.50 3.43 8.67
N ASP A 53 11.74 3.37 7.37
CA ASP A 53 11.66 4.54 6.50
C ASP A 53 10.20 4.92 6.17
N GLU A 54 9.97 6.21 6.00
CA GLU A 54 8.69 6.71 5.51
C GLU A 54 8.58 6.50 4.00
N ASN A 55 7.51 5.85 3.58
CA ASN A 55 7.26 5.43 2.19
C ASN A 55 5.99 6.05 1.58
N GLY A 56 5.36 7.00 2.28
CA GLY A 56 4.10 7.61 1.88
C GLY A 56 2.85 6.80 2.25
N ALA A 57 2.96 5.80 3.13
CA ALA A 57 1.80 5.15 3.72
C ALA A 57 1.12 6.03 4.77
N ASP A 58 -0.21 5.95 4.84
CA ASP A 58 -1.00 6.61 5.90
C ASP A 58 -0.88 5.89 7.25
N SER A 59 -0.64 4.57 7.22
CA SER A 59 -0.46 3.72 8.41
C SER A 59 0.37 2.47 8.09
N TYR A 60 0.84 1.82 9.16
CA TYR A 60 1.65 0.60 9.13
C TYR A 60 1.02 -0.46 10.03
N LYS A 61 1.22 -1.74 9.68
CA LYS A 61 0.76 -2.89 10.45
C LYS A 61 1.94 -3.68 10.97
N ILE A 62 2.01 -3.82 12.30
CA ILE A 62 3.07 -4.54 12.99
C ILE A 62 2.56 -5.94 13.33
N TYR A 63 3.20 -6.96 12.76
CA TYR A 63 2.87 -8.36 13.00
C TYR A 63 3.87 -8.98 13.97
N GLN A 64 3.37 -9.48 15.10
CA GLN A 64 4.16 -10.19 16.11
C GLN A 64 3.66 -11.63 16.22
N ASP A 65 4.57 -12.59 16.04
CA ASP A 65 4.33 -14.05 16.22
C ASP A 65 3.07 -14.60 15.50
N GLY A 66 2.70 -13.99 14.36
CA GLY A 66 1.51 -14.37 13.60
C GLY A 66 0.17 -13.98 14.23
N GLY A 67 0.17 -13.16 15.28
CA GLY A 67 -1.02 -12.60 15.92
C GLY A 67 -1.71 -11.51 15.10
N ASN A 68 -2.76 -10.92 15.69
CA ASN A 68 -3.43 -9.77 15.09
C ASN A 68 -2.46 -8.58 15.01
N PRO A 69 -2.36 -7.90 13.86
CA PRO A 69 -1.44 -6.79 13.73
C PRO A 69 -1.90 -5.58 14.53
N THR A 70 -0.95 -4.85 15.08
CA THR A 70 -1.17 -3.51 15.63
C THR A 70 -1.01 -2.48 14.52
N GLU A 71 -1.97 -1.58 14.37
CA GLU A 71 -1.89 -0.47 13.41
C GLU A 71 -1.27 0.77 14.06
N VAL A 72 -0.33 1.40 13.37
CA VAL A 72 0.39 2.60 13.82
C VAL A 72 0.53 3.60 12.68
N ILE A 73 0.63 4.89 13.00
CA ILE A 73 0.73 5.98 12.00
C ILE A 73 2.12 6.62 11.94
N HIS A 74 3.02 6.23 12.84
CA HIS A 74 4.38 6.75 12.90
C HIS A 74 5.35 5.71 12.36
N SER A 75 6.50 6.16 11.88
CA SER A 75 7.62 5.36 11.36
C SER A 75 8.45 4.67 12.45
N PHE A 76 7.84 4.40 13.61
CA PHE A 76 8.43 3.67 14.71
C PHE A 76 7.37 2.97 15.56
N TYR A 77 7.77 1.93 16.29
CA TYR A 77 6.92 1.24 17.26
C TYR A 77 7.75 0.76 18.46
N THR A 78 7.22 0.94 19.66
CA THR A 78 7.79 0.40 20.89
C THR A 78 7.17 -0.96 21.15
N LEU A 79 8.02 -1.98 21.16
CA LEU A 79 7.67 -3.34 21.54
C LEU A 79 7.93 -3.49 23.04
N GLU A 80 6.87 -3.75 23.80
CA GLU A 80 6.91 -3.88 25.25
C GLU A 80 6.74 -5.34 25.69
N ASN A 81 7.18 -5.65 26.91
CA ASN A 81 7.02 -6.95 27.58
C ASN A 81 7.66 -8.13 26.81
N LEU A 82 8.88 -7.92 26.33
CA LEU A 82 9.76 -8.95 25.73
C LEU A 82 10.21 -10.03 26.73
#